data_AF-A0A3D4RRF4-F1
#
_entry.id   AF-A0A3D4RRF4-F1
#
_cell.length_a   1.000
_cell.length_b   1.000
_cell.length_c   1.000
_cell.angle_alpha   90.00
_cell.angle_beta   90.00
_cell.angle_gamma   90.00
#
_symmetry.space_group_name_H-M   'P 1'
#
loop_
_entity.id
_entity.type
_entity.pdbx_description
1 polymer ?
#
loop_
_entity_poly.entity_id
_entity_poly.type
_entity_poly.pdbx_seq_one_letter_code
_entity_poly.pdbx_strand_id
1 'polypeptide(L)'
;MQRCPNCNARTSGNDSCRRCGMDLSLLLKTEDAAERLTRQALRQLANEQTAAAKKTLLRARSLHQRPLAEHLLGFIRYEEAQTRAMLARRHRIVDTNPWD
;
A
#
# COMPACT_ATOMS: atom_id res chain seq x y z
N MET A 1 -7.76 14.62 2.78
CA MET A 1 -8.62 15.05 3.91
C MET A 1 -9.84 15.83 3.42
N GLN A 2 -11.04 15.57 3.93
CA GLN A 2 -12.26 16.31 3.57
C GLN A 2 -12.74 17.29 4.65
N ARG A 3 -12.30 17.10 5.91
CA ARG A 3 -12.70 17.90 7.07
C ARG A 3 -11.53 18.13 8.01
N CYS A 4 -11.49 19.29 8.66
CA CYS A 4 -10.47 19.63 9.64
C CYS A 4 -10.62 18.74 10.88
N PRO A 5 -9.54 18.09 11.34
CA PRO A 5 -9.61 17.18 12.48
C PRO A 5 -9.90 17.89 13.81
N ASN A 6 -9.60 19.19 13.91
CA ASN A 6 -9.82 19.97 15.13
C ASN A 6 -11.26 20.49 15.26
N CYS A 7 -11.80 21.14 14.22
CA CYS A 7 -13.11 21.82 14.30
C CYS A 7 -14.20 21.22 13.39
N ASN A 8 -13.90 20.13 12.68
CA ASN A 8 -14.77 19.41 11.76
C ASN A 8 -15.34 20.22 10.57
N ALA A 9 -14.82 21.44 10.34
CA ALA A 9 -15.17 22.25 9.17
C ALA A 9 -14.70 21.56 7.88
N ARG A 10 -15.48 21.68 6.79
CA ARG A 10 -15.05 21.21 5.47
C ARG A 10 -13.77 21.92 5.05
N THR A 11 -12.79 21.16 4.58
CA THR A 11 -11.51 21.70 4.10
C THR A 11 -11.57 21.89 2.59
N SER A 12 -11.06 23.01 2.09
CA SER A 12 -10.88 23.28 0.65
C SER A 12 -9.52 22.81 0.11
N GLY A 13 -8.74 22.07 0.93
CA GLY A 13 -7.36 21.70 0.61
C GLY A 13 -6.32 22.78 0.92
N ASN A 14 -6.72 23.87 1.60
CA ASN A 14 -5.80 24.90 2.04
C ASN A 14 -4.91 24.40 3.19
N ASP A 15 -3.70 24.94 3.24
CA ASP A 15 -2.70 24.71 4.31
C ASP A 15 -3.19 25.14 5.70
N SER A 16 -4.23 25.99 5.80
CA SER A 16 -4.83 26.35 7.08
C SER A 16 -6.36 26.22 7.06
N CYS A 17 -6.93 25.87 8.21
CA CYS A 17 -8.37 25.80 8.36
C CYS A 17 -8.99 27.19 8.42
N ARG A 18 -9.89 27.51 7.48
CA ARG A 18 -10.62 28.80 7.47
C ARG A 18 -11.47 29.08 8.71
N ARG A 19 -11.83 28.05 9.51
CA ARG A 19 -12.67 28.21 10.70
C ARG A 19 -11.86 28.40 11.97
N CYS A 20 -10.92 27.50 12.26
CA CYS A 20 -10.18 27.49 13.52
C CYS A 20 -8.71 27.92 13.39
N GLY A 21 -8.24 28.23 12.18
CA GLY A 21 -6.86 28.66 11.94
C GLY A 21 -5.81 27.56 12.09
N MET A 22 -6.19 26.31 12.39
CA MET A 22 -5.25 25.19 12.50
C MET A 22 -4.42 25.04 11.22
N ASP A 23 -3.10 24.91 11.38
CA ASP A 23 -2.20 24.52 10.30
C ASP A 23 -2.42 23.04 9.94
N LEU A 24 -2.72 22.80 8.66
CA LEU A 24 -3.00 21.51 8.04
C LEU A 24 -1.87 21.08 7.09
N SER A 25 -0.86 21.93 6.87
CA SER A 25 0.18 21.74 5.85
C SER A 25 0.88 20.39 5.98
N LEU A 26 1.30 20.02 7.19
CA LEU A 26 2.01 18.75 7.43
C LEU A 26 1.10 17.53 7.18
N LEU A 27 -0.18 17.65 7.54
CA LEU A 27 -1.16 16.59 7.33
C LEU A 27 -1.42 16.37 5.83
N LEU A 28 -1.65 17.45 5.09
CA LEU A 28 -1.83 17.40 3.63
C LEU A 28 -0.59 16.82 2.93
N LYS A 29 0.61 17.28 3.30
CA LYS A 29 1.88 16.73 2.77
C LYS A 29 2.05 15.24 3.05
N THR A 30 1.58 14.76 4.19
CA THR A 30 1.63 13.35 4.58
C THR A 30 0.69 12.50 3.70
N GLU A 31 -0.52 12.98 3.45
CA GLU A 31 -1.48 12.32 2.54
C GLU A 31 -0.93 12.26 1.10
N ASP A 32 -0.37 13.37 0.61
CA ASP A 32 0.25 13.44 -0.71
C ASP A 32 1.45 12.49 -0.83
N ALA A 33 2.27 12.39 0.22
CA ALA A 33 3.38 11.44 0.25
C ALA A 33 2.90 9.98 0.18
N ALA A 34 1.84 9.64 0.91
CA ALA A 34 1.22 8.32 0.83
C ALA A 34 0.70 8.02 -0.59
N GLU A 35 0.10 9.01 -1.24
CA GLU A 35 -0.37 8.88 -2.63
C GLU A 35 0.78 8.65 -3.61
N ARG A 36 1.84 9.46 -3.54
CA ARG A 36 3.01 9.30 -4.42
C ARG A 36 3.64 7.92 -4.27
N LEU A 37 3.79 7.44 -3.04
CA LEU A 37 4.29 6.09 -2.77
C LEU A 37 3.37 5.00 -3.34
N THR A 38 2.05 5.16 -3.21
CA THR A 38 1.09 4.21 -3.80
C THR A 38 1.24 4.15 -5.33
N ARG A 39 1.37 5.30 -6.01
CA ARG A 39 1.62 5.35 -7.46
C ARG A 39 2.96 4.74 -7.84
N GLN A 40 4.01 4.94 -7.02
CA GLN A 40 5.31 4.32 -7.22
C GLN A 40 5.22 2.79 -7.11
N ALA A 41 4.50 2.27 -6.11
CA ALA A 41 4.33 0.83 -5.94
C ALA A 41 3.59 0.19 -7.13
N LEU A 42 2.59 0.87 -7.70
CA LEU A 42 1.93 0.40 -8.92
C LEU A 42 2.91 0.27 -10.09
N ARG A 43 3.81 1.24 -10.27
CA ARG A 43 4.87 1.14 -11.29
C ARG A 43 5.86 0.00 -10.99
N GLN A 44 6.18 -0.23 -9.72
CA GLN A 44 7.04 -1.36 -9.33
C GLN A 44 6.37 -2.70 -9.63
N LEU A 45 5.07 -2.85 -9.34
CA LEU A 45 4.29 -4.04 -9.70
C LEU A 45 4.24 -4.26 -11.21
N ALA A 46 4.02 -3.21 -11.99
CA ALA A 46 4.01 -3.28 -13.46
C ALA A 46 5.37 -3.71 -14.05
N ASN A 47 6.47 -3.55 -13.31
CA ASN A 47 7.81 -3.99 -13.68
C ASN A 47 8.24 -5.28 -12.95
N GLU A 48 7.28 -6.05 -12.39
CA GLU A 48 7.52 -7.32 -11.68
C GLU A 48 8.40 -7.20 -10.42
N GLN A 49 8.57 -5.98 -9.90
CA GLN A 49 9.38 -5.70 -8.69
C GLN A 49 8.55 -5.88 -7.41
N THR A 50 7.91 -7.03 -7.24
CA THR A 50 6.91 -7.30 -6.18
C THR A 50 7.44 -7.04 -4.76
N ALA A 51 8.68 -7.43 -4.46
CA ALA A 51 9.29 -7.19 -3.15
C ALA A 51 9.51 -5.68 -2.87
N ALA A 52 9.90 -4.91 -3.88
CA ALA A 52 10.05 -3.46 -3.75
C ALA A 52 8.69 -2.78 -3.59
N ALA A 53 7.70 -3.19 -4.40
CA ALA A 53 6.33 -2.71 -4.29
C ALA A 53 5.75 -2.93 -2.88
N LYS A 54 5.95 -4.12 -2.31
CA LYS A 54 5.50 -4.44 -0.94
C LYS A 54 6.09 -3.49 0.10
N LYS A 55 7.40 -3.22 0.05
CA LYS A 55 8.06 -2.26 0.95
C LYS A 55 7.50 -0.84 0.78
N THR A 56 7.34 -0.39 -0.46
CA THR A 56 6.78 0.93 -0.78
C THR A 56 5.34 1.07 -0.28
N LEU A 57 4.49 0.05 -0.44
CA LEU A 57 3.10 0.05 0.04
C LEU A 57 3.00 0.05 1.56
N LEU A 58 3.86 -0.71 2.25
CA LEU A 58 3.92 -0.66 3.72
C LEU A 58 4.27 0.74 4.21
N ARG A 59 5.19 1.43 3.52
CA ARG A 59 5.52 2.83 3.82
C ARG A 59 4.34 3.76 3.55
N ALA A 60 3.65 3.63 2.41
CA ALA A 60 2.46 4.41 2.08
C ALA A 60 1.37 4.25 3.16
N ARG A 61 1.09 3.00 3.57
CA ARG A 61 0.09 2.68 4.60
C ARG A 61 0.45 3.25 5.97
N SER A 62 1.73 3.32 6.32
CA SER A 62 2.21 3.93 7.58
C SER A 62 1.96 5.45 7.65
N LEU A 63 1.88 6.12 6.49
CA LEU A 63 1.61 7.55 6.42
C LEU A 63 0.10 7.84 6.41
N HIS A 64 -0.66 7.07 5.63
CA HIS A 64 -2.11 7.22 5.55
C HIS A 64 -2.77 5.91 5.10
N GLN A 65 -3.75 5.45 5.86
CA GLN A 65 -4.48 4.23 5.56
C GLN A 65 -5.47 4.49 4.41
N ARG A 66 -5.05 4.20 3.18
CA ARG A 66 -5.92 4.25 1.99
C ARG A 66 -6.35 2.83 1.59
N PRO A 67 -7.63 2.60 1.23
CA PRO A 67 -8.11 1.29 0.81
C PRO A 67 -7.26 0.67 -0.31
N LEU A 68 -6.85 1.47 -1.31
CA LEU A 68 -6.04 0.98 -2.43
C LEU A 68 -4.71 0.37 -1.98
N ALA A 69 -4.00 0.99 -1.03
CA ALA A 69 -2.72 0.46 -0.56
C ALA A 69 -2.90 -0.90 0.14
N GLU A 70 -3.97 -1.08 0.90
CA GLU A 70 -4.28 -2.36 1.55
C GLU A 70 -4.70 -3.44 0.54
N HIS A 71 -5.50 -3.08 -0.47
CA HIS A 71 -5.86 -4.02 -1.55
C HIS A 71 -4.63 -4.51 -2.32
N LEU A 72 -3.69 -3.63 -2.65
CA LEU A 72 -2.45 -4.01 -3.32
C LEU A 72 -1.56 -4.90 -2.43
N LEU A 73 -1.48 -4.62 -1.13
CA LEU A 73 -0.81 -5.53 -0.20
C LEU A 73 -1.49 -6.89 -0.13
N GLY A 74 -2.81 -6.93 -0.17
CA GLY A 74 -3.60 -8.16 -0.27
C GLY A 74 -3.29 -8.96 -1.54
N PHE A 75 -3.23 -8.28 -2.68
CA PHE A 75 -2.84 -8.89 -3.96
C PHE A 75 -1.43 -9.51 -3.89
N ILE A 76 -0.45 -8.79 -3.37
CA ILE A 76 0.92 -9.32 -3.21
C ILE A 76 0.94 -10.56 -2.30
N ARG A 77 0.21 -10.54 -1.17
CA ARG A 77 0.11 -11.71 -0.27
C ARG A 77 -0.48 -12.93 -0.99
N TYR A 78 -1.47 -12.71 -1.85
CA TYR A 78 -2.08 -13.77 -2.66
C TYR A 78 -1.07 -14.36 -3.64
N GLU A 79 -0.33 -13.54 -4.39
CA GLU A 79 0.70 -14.02 -5.33
C GLU A 79 1.83 -14.79 -4.65
N GLU A 80 2.32 -14.29 -3.51
CA GLU A 80 3.32 -14.96 -2.69
C GLU A 80 2.82 -16.36 -2.24
N ALA A 81 1.55 -16.46 -1.83
CA ALA A 81 0.94 -17.71 -1.42
C ALA A 81 0.80 -18.70 -2.60
N GLN A 82 0.40 -18.23 -3.78
CA GLN A 82 0.29 -19.06 -4.99
C GLN A 82 1.66 -19.61 -5.41
N THR A 83 2.68 -18.75 -5.42
CA THR A 83 4.06 -19.13 -5.76
C THR A 83 4.57 -20.22 -4.80
N ARG A 84 4.36 -20.04 -3.49
CA ARG A 84 4.73 -21.04 -2.49
C ARG A 84 3.98 -22.36 -2.68
N ALA A 85 2.68 -22.31 -2.98
CA ALA A 85 1.89 -23.53 -3.23
C ALA A 85 2.37 -24.28 -4.48
N MET A 86 2.72 -23.56 -5.55
CA MET A 86 3.28 -24.15 -6.77
C MET A 86 4.62 -24.86 -6.50
N LEU A 87 5.54 -24.20 -5.78
CA LEU A 87 6.84 -24.78 -5.42
C LEU A 87 6.67 -26.03 -4.55
N ALA A 88 5.78 -25.98 -3.55
CA ALA A 88 5.51 -27.14 -2.69
C ALA A 88 4.96 -28.34 -3.47
N ARG A 89 4.07 -28.12 -4.46
CA ARG A 89 3.58 -29.18 -5.36
C ARG A 89 4.72 -29.79 -6.18
N ARG A 90 5.61 -28.96 -6.72
CA ARG A 90 6.77 -29.41 -7.49
C ARG A 90 7.71 -30.28 -6.66
N HIS A 91 8.02 -29.88 -5.42
CA HIS A 91 8.84 -30.69 -4.53
C HIS A 91 8.21 -32.04 -4.20
N ARG A 92 6.91 -32.06 -3.89
CA ARG A 92 6.18 -33.32 -3.62
C ARG A 92 6.22 -34.31 -4.79
N ILE A 93 6.21 -33.83 -6.04
CA ILE A 93 6.34 -34.68 -7.24
C ILE A 93 7.74 -35.30 -7.35
N VAL A 94 8.78 -34.57 -6.93
CA VAL A 94 10.17 -35.07 -6.96
C VAL A 94 10.43 -36.06 -5.84
N ASP A 95 9.80 -35.89 -4.68
CA ASP A 95 9.94 -36.78 -3.52
C ASP A 95 9.21 -38.12 -3.71
N THR A 96 8.19 -38.19 -4.57
CA THR A 96 7.59 -39.46 -5.00
C THR A 96 8.45 -40.10 -6.08
N ASN A 97 9.42 -40.93 -5.69
CA ASN A 97 10.19 -41.77 -6.63
C ASN A 97 9.23 -42.74 -7.35
N PRO A 98 9.09 -42.70 -8.69
CA PRO A 98 8.21 -43.61 -9.42
C PRO A 98 8.71 -45.07 -9.47
N TRP A 99 9.91 -45.33 -8.93
CA TRP A 99 10.59 -46.63 -8.97
C TRP A 99 10.86 -47.23 -7.58
N ASP A 100 10.25 -46.67 -6.52
CA ASP A 100 10.08 -47.36 -5.23
C ASP A 100 8.79 -48.21 -5.26
#